data_AF-A0A0G4K5J6-F1
#
_entry.id   AF-A0A0G4K5J6-F1
#
_cell.length_a   1.000
_cell.length_b   1.000
_cell.length_c   1.000
_cell.angle_alpha   90.00
_cell.angle_beta   90.00
_cell.angle_gamma   90.00
#
_symmetry.space_group_name_H-M   'P 1'
#
loop_
_entity.id
_entity.type
_entity.pdbx_description
1 polymer ?
#
loop_
_entity_poly.entity_id
_entity_poly.type
_entity_poly.pdbx_seq_one_letter_code
_entity_poly.pdbx_strand_id
1 'polypeptide(L)'
;MYLLEFNEIIKEVIWGGNSLVSVYSKPFDKNKTIGESWEICDLPNDNNIVSNGELKGKTLSYLVKEYGSELLGTKCKDDYFPLLIKLIDAKDKLSIQVHPDEEYANKRHNKHGKNEMWYVMETYGDAKLLIGLKENISKEDLKNSLNNNKNIENMFNYFDIKKGDAFYIPSGCIHAILGNAVIAEIQTPSDVTYRLYDWNRLDKNGKFRELHIEDSFNVIKDINAFNLKSDKKNSFKDEKLEINTVFSNEYFTVEEYTINKTYSSKTNGESFEIIIVLEGKGYIESNITDNIIELNAGKTVLIPASLGDYYIKTYDIIKILRVTL
;
A
#
# COMPACT_ATOMS: atom_id res chain seq x y z
N MET A 1 -18.14 2.64 -17.51
CA MET A 1 -18.22 2.63 -16.03
C MET A 1 -18.05 4.06 -15.47
N TYR A 2 -18.21 4.29 -14.16
CA TYR A 2 -18.11 5.60 -13.50
C TYR A 2 -17.01 5.60 -12.41
N LEU A 3 -16.66 6.76 -11.82
CA LEU A 3 -15.67 6.84 -10.73
C LEU A 3 -16.14 6.08 -9.47
N LEU A 4 -15.33 5.17 -8.94
CA LEU A 4 -15.73 4.25 -7.87
C LEU A 4 -15.10 4.60 -6.52
N GLU A 5 -15.93 4.54 -5.48
CA GLU A 5 -15.54 4.57 -4.08
C GLU A 5 -15.87 3.23 -3.42
N PHE A 6 -15.11 2.87 -2.40
CA PHE A 6 -15.31 1.63 -1.65
C PHE A 6 -15.42 1.90 -0.15
N ASN A 7 -16.15 1.04 0.56
CA ASN A 7 -16.05 0.93 2.01
C ASN A 7 -14.70 0.30 2.36
N GLU A 8 -13.93 0.94 3.22
CA GLU A 8 -12.63 0.42 3.64
C GLU A 8 -12.76 -0.80 4.55
N ILE A 9 -11.84 -1.78 4.40
CA ILE A 9 -11.75 -2.92 5.33
C ILE A 9 -10.75 -2.56 6.42
N ILE A 10 -11.22 -2.55 7.66
CA ILE A 10 -10.43 -2.12 8.82
C ILE A 10 -9.77 -3.33 9.47
N LYS A 11 -8.47 -3.24 9.75
CA LYS A 11 -7.76 -4.22 10.58
C LYS A 11 -7.29 -3.59 11.90
N GLU A 12 -7.90 -4.05 12.99
CA GLU A 12 -7.47 -3.72 14.34
C GLU A 12 -6.27 -4.58 14.74
N VAL A 13 -5.18 -3.93 15.15
CA VAL A 13 -3.90 -4.58 15.44
C VAL A 13 -3.21 -3.89 16.61
N ILE A 14 -2.38 -4.65 17.33
CA ILE A 14 -1.73 -4.20 18.57
C ILE A 14 -0.78 -3.02 18.40
N TRP A 15 -0.25 -2.81 17.19
CA TRP A 15 0.67 -1.73 16.86
C TRP A 15 -0.01 -0.51 16.21
N GLY A 16 -1.33 -0.58 16.00
CA GLY A 16 -2.08 0.43 15.28
C GLY A 16 -2.16 1.78 16.02
N GLY A 17 -2.58 2.80 15.29
CA GLY A 17 -2.74 4.15 15.80
C GLY A 17 -4.17 4.66 15.72
N ASN A 18 -4.27 5.99 15.69
CA ASN A 18 -5.52 6.72 15.46
C ASN A 18 -5.36 7.83 14.40
N SER A 19 -4.21 7.88 13.72
CA SER A 19 -3.87 8.87 12.70
C SER A 19 -4.82 8.80 11.50
N LEU A 20 -5.26 7.59 11.12
CA LEU A 20 -6.24 7.41 10.04
C LEU A 20 -7.54 8.18 10.33
N VAL A 21 -7.98 8.20 11.59
CA VAL A 21 -9.17 8.95 12.01
C VAL A 21 -8.82 10.43 12.18
N SER A 22 -7.77 10.76 12.94
CA SER A 22 -7.51 12.14 13.37
C SER A 22 -6.88 13.03 12.30
N VAL A 23 -6.08 12.47 11.39
CA VAL A 23 -5.39 13.21 10.32
C VAL A 23 -6.09 13.02 8.98
N TYR A 24 -6.49 11.78 8.68
CA TYR A 24 -7.06 11.41 7.39
C TYR A 24 -8.59 11.32 7.39
N SER A 25 -9.24 11.68 8.51
CA SER A 25 -10.70 11.76 8.63
C SER A 25 -11.42 10.48 8.23
N LYS A 26 -10.77 9.31 8.38
CA LYS A 26 -11.39 8.03 8.08
C LYS A 26 -12.59 7.79 9.01
N PRO A 27 -13.69 7.21 8.52
CA PRO A 27 -14.96 7.08 9.25
C PRO A 27 -14.92 5.93 10.28
N PHE A 28 -13.82 5.77 11.00
CA PHE A 28 -13.60 4.67 11.94
C PHE A 28 -13.82 5.11 13.39
N ASP A 29 -14.05 4.14 14.28
CA ASP A 29 -14.20 4.42 15.71
C ASP A 29 -12.86 4.88 16.30
N LYS A 30 -12.82 6.14 16.75
CA LYS A 30 -11.67 6.80 17.37
C LYS A 30 -11.15 6.11 18.65
N ASN A 31 -11.93 5.21 19.24
CA ASN A 31 -11.52 4.47 20.44
C ASN A 31 -10.82 3.15 20.13
N LYS A 32 -10.75 2.76 18.85
CA LYS A 32 -10.11 1.52 18.41
C LYS A 32 -8.69 1.78 17.96
N THR A 33 -7.85 0.76 18.11
CA THR A 33 -6.47 0.75 17.62
C THR A 33 -6.46 0.17 16.22
N ILE A 34 -6.40 1.05 15.22
CA ILE A 34 -6.49 0.66 13.80
C ILE A 34 -5.10 0.77 13.21
N GLY A 35 -4.59 -0.33 12.67
CA GLY A 35 -3.28 -0.31 12.00
C GLY A 35 -3.38 -0.37 10.50
N GLU A 36 -4.45 -0.92 9.92
CA GLU A 36 -4.60 -0.98 8.47
C GLU A 36 -6.02 -0.60 8.04
N SER A 37 -6.08 0.16 6.95
CA SER A 37 -7.26 0.41 6.14
C SER A 37 -6.99 -0.14 4.75
N TRP A 38 -7.69 -1.18 4.34
CA TRP A 38 -7.55 -1.73 2.99
C TRP A 38 -8.52 -0.99 2.08
N GLU A 39 -7.93 -0.20 1.19
CA GLU A 39 -8.61 0.77 0.34
C GLU A 39 -9.12 0.12 -0.95
N ILE A 40 -8.32 -0.79 -1.51
CA ILE A 40 -8.64 -1.60 -2.70
C ILE A 40 -8.14 -3.02 -2.45
N CYS A 41 -9.05 -3.99 -2.44
CA CYS A 41 -8.78 -5.37 -2.10
C CYS A 41 -9.81 -6.28 -2.78
N ASP A 42 -9.29 -7.30 -3.46
CA ASP A 42 -10.06 -8.34 -4.13
C ASP A 42 -9.59 -9.75 -3.71
N LEU A 43 -9.38 -9.96 -2.41
CA LEU A 43 -8.95 -11.26 -1.89
C LEU A 43 -10.16 -12.13 -1.53
N PRO A 44 -10.03 -13.47 -1.54
CA PRO A 44 -11.16 -14.38 -1.29
C PRO A 44 -11.91 -14.14 0.03
N ASN A 45 -11.21 -13.72 1.08
CA ASN A 45 -11.79 -13.49 2.42
C ASN A 45 -11.99 -12.00 2.76
N ASP A 46 -11.48 -11.11 1.92
CA ASP A 46 -11.48 -9.67 2.14
C ASP A 46 -11.69 -8.99 0.79
N ASN A 47 -12.85 -8.35 0.64
CA ASN A 47 -13.23 -7.77 -0.64
C ASN A 47 -13.93 -6.43 -0.42
N ASN A 48 -13.40 -5.37 -1.03
CA ASN A 48 -13.98 -4.05 -0.88
C ASN A 48 -15.36 -3.98 -1.57
N ILE A 49 -16.30 -3.28 -0.92
CA ILE A 49 -17.67 -3.12 -1.41
C ILE A 49 -17.84 -1.69 -1.91
N VAL A 50 -18.36 -1.52 -3.13
CA VAL A 50 -18.65 -0.21 -3.71
C VAL A 50 -19.61 0.57 -2.83
N SER A 51 -19.28 1.82 -2.53
CA SER A 51 -20.05 2.68 -1.62
C SER A 51 -20.92 3.73 -2.33
N ASN A 52 -20.73 3.94 -3.63
CA ASN A 52 -21.37 4.99 -4.43
C ASN A 52 -22.01 4.48 -5.74
N GLY A 53 -22.94 5.28 -6.28
CA GLY A 53 -23.58 5.04 -7.59
C GLY A 53 -24.43 3.76 -7.69
N GLU A 54 -24.72 3.34 -8.92
CA GLU A 54 -25.61 2.20 -9.22
C GLU A 54 -25.04 0.84 -8.79
N LEU A 55 -23.71 0.71 -8.69
CA LEU A 55 -23.02 -0.50 -8.27
C LEU A 55 -22.83 -0.59 -6.76
N LYS A 56 -23.38 0.36 -5.99
CA LYS A 56 -23.31 0.34 -4.51
C LYS A 56 -23.75 -1.02 -3.96
N GLY A 57 -22.97 -1.57 -3.04
CA GLY A 57 -23.20 -2.88 -2.42
C GLY A 57 -22.64 -4.07 -3.20
N LYS A 58 -22.08 -3.86 -4.40
CA LYS A 58 -21.34 -4.89 -5.14
C LYS A 58 -19.89 -4.95 -4.68
N THR A 59 -19.30 -6.14 -4.71
CA THR A 59 -17.89 -6.38 -4.37
C THR A 59 -16.97 -6.07 -5.55
N LEU A 60 -15.70 -5.74 -5.29
CA LEU A 60 -14.70 -5.57 -6.35
C LEU A 60 -14.57 -6.84 -7.21
N SER A 61 -14.66 -8.04 -6.62
CA SER A 61 -14.67 -9.31 -7.38
C SER A 61 -15.84 -9.38 -8.36
N TYR A 62 -17.03 -8.93 -7.95
CA TYR A 62 -18.18 -8.86 -8.86
C TYR A 62 -17.88 -7.92 -10.03
N LEU A 63 -17.28 -6.75 -9.76
CA LEU A 63 -16.94 -5.79 -10.79
C LEU A 63 -15.90 -6.34 -11.76
N VAL A 64 -14.86 -7.01 -11.27
CA VAL A 64 -13.84 -7.66 -12.11
C VAL A 64 -14.49 -8.69 -13.03
N LYS A 65 -15.34 -9.56 -12.48
CA LYS A 65 -16.00 -10.62 -13.25
C LYS A 65 -16.98 -10.08 -14.30
N GLU A 66 -17.76 -9.05 -13.95
CA GLU A 66 -18.81 -8.51 -14.81
C GLU A 66 -18.25 -7.57 -15.88
N TYR A 67 -17.31 -6.70 -15.52
CA TYR A 67 -16.82 -5.64 -16.40
C TYR A 67 -15.47 -5.94 -17.05
N GLY A 68 -14.68 -6.88 -16.50
CA GLY A 68 -13.42 -7.33 -17.09
C GLY A 68 -12.52 -6.17 -17.52
N SER A 69 -12.20 -6.10 -18.81
CA SER A 69 -11.34 -5.07 -19.39
C SER A 69 -11.94 -3.66 -19.37
N GLU A 70 -13.27 -3.49 -19.21
CA GLU A 70 -13.86 -2.16 -19.01
C GLU A 70 -13.44 -1.56 -17.66
N LEU A 71 -13.28 -2.40 -16.64
CA LEU A 71 -12.73 -1.99 -15.36
C LEU A 71 -11.21 -1.93 -15.43
N LEU A 72 -10.59 -3.06 -15.79
CA LEU A 72 -9.17 -3.33 -15.56
C LEU A 72 -8.25 -2.77 -16.65
N GLY A 73 -8.77 -2.62 -17.87
CA GLY A 73 -8.00 -2.27 -19.05
C GLY A 73 -7.29 -3.45 -19.70
N THR A 74 -6.73 -3.23 -20.88
CA THR A 74 -6.14 -4.29 -21.71
C THR A 74 -4.78 -4.79 -21.22
N LYS A 75 -4.08 -4.06 -20.35
CA LYS A 75 -2.82 -4.50 -19.72
C LYS A 75 -3.02 -5.58 -18.67
N CYS A 76 -4.14 -5.54 -17.94
CA CYS A 76 -4.48 -6.60 -17.00
C CYS A 76 -4.85 -7.86 -17.80
N LYS A 77 -4.08 -8.95 -17.60
CA LYS A 77 -4.33 -10.24 -18.26
C LYS A 77 -5.07 -11.22 -17.37
N ASP A 78 -5.17 -10.90 -16.10
CA ASP A 78 -5.75 -11.70 -15.05
C ASP A 78 -7.27 -11.52 -14.95
N ASP A 79 -7.94 -12.51 -14.36
CA ASP A 79 -9.37 -12.51 -14.03
C ASP A 79 -9.65 -12.07 -12.57
N TYR A 80 -8.66 -11.44 -11.93
CA TYR A 80 -8.71 -10.87 -10.59
C TYR A 80 -8.13 -9.45 -10.59
N PHE A 81 -8.44 -8.66 -9.56
CA PHE A 81 -7.81 -7.35 -9.42
C PHE A 81 -6.32 -7.49 -9.02
N PRO A 82 -5.38 -6.90 -9.76
CA PRO A 82 -3.94 -7.25 -9.65
C PRO A 82 -3.20 -6.59 -8.49
N LEU A 83 -3.87 -5.77 -7.67
CA LEU A 83 -3.23 -5.02 -6.59
C LEU A 83 -4.02 -5.09 -5.28
N LEU A 84 -3.31 -4.88 -4.17
CA LEU A 84 -3.87 -4.57 -2.87
C LEU A 84 -3.30 -3.22 -2.43
N ILE A 85 -4.18 -2.29 -2.06
CA ILE A 85 -3.81 -0.95 -1.61
C ILE A 85 -4.23 -0.78 -0.16
N LYS A 86 -3.31 -0.34 0.69
CA LYS A 86 -3.57 -0.10 2.11
C LYS A 86 -3.03 1.24 2.56
N LEU A 87 -3.70 1.81 3.56
CA LEU A 87 -3.12 2.82 4.43
C LEU A 87 -2.78 2.14 5.76
N ILE A 88 -1.51 2.24 6.16
CA ILE A 88 -0.98 1.66 7.39
C ILE A 88 -0.70 2.78 8.39
N ASP A 89 -1.27 2.70 9.58
CA ASP A 89 -0.98 3.60 10.71
C ASP A 89 -0.19 2.85 11.77
N ALA A 90 1.13 2.91 11.62
CA ALA A 90 2.07 2.28 12.52
C ALA A 90 2.36 3.23 13.68
N LYS A 91 1.66 3.09 14.80
CA LYS A 91 1.99 3.80 16.04
C LYS A 91 3.18 3.15 16.75
N ASP A 92 3.25 1.83 16.70
CA ASP A 92 4.33 1.03 17.29
C ASP A 92 4.96 0.10 16.23
N LYS A 93 6.05 -0.59 16.59
CA LYS A 93 6.79 -1.48 15.69
C LYS A 93 5.89 -2.60 15.15
N LEU A 94 5.87 -2.78 13.84
CA LEU A 94 5.36 -4.00 13.21
C LEU A 94 6.36 -5.13 13.42
N SER A 95 5.94 -6.38 13.20
CA SER A 95 6.86 -7.51 13.24
C SER A 95 7.96 -7.37 12.17
N ILE A 96 9.14 -7.91 12.47
CA ILE A 96 10.14 -8.20 11.44
C ILE A 96 9.62 -9.38 10.62
N GLN A 97 9.51 -9.18 9.32
CA GLN A 97 8.85 -10.13 8.43
C GLN A 97 9.55 -10.20 7.07
N VAL A 98 9.17 -11.22 6.32
CA VAL A 98 9.61 -11.45 4.94
C VAL A 98 8.47 -12.06 4.14
N HIS A 99 8.45 -11.74 2.85
CA HIS A 99 7.39 -12.13 1.94
C HIS A 99 7.86 -13.17 0.92
N PRO A 100 7.04 -14.17 0.58
CA PRO A 100 7.36 -15.13 -0.48
C PRO A 100 7.30 -14.49 -1.87
N ASP A 101 8.02 -15.09 -2.82
CA ASP A 101 7.78 -14.87 -4.24
C ASP A 101 6.60 -15.70 -4.75
N GLU A 102 6.27 -15.54 -6.03
CA GLU A 102 5.12 -16.18 -6.67
C GLU A 102 5.17 -17.70 -6.55
N GLU A 103 6.32 -18.31 -6.85
CA GLU A 103 6.50 -19.77 -6.82
C GLU A 103 6.26 -20.33 -5.41
N TYR A 104 6.89 -19.73 -4.41
CA TYR A 104 6.76 -20.22 -3.03
C TYR A 104 5.35 -20.00 -2.48
N ALA A 105 4.76 -18.83 -2.72
CA ALA A 105 3.42 -18.50 -2.26
C ALA A 105 2.37 -19.42 -2.88
N ASN A 106 2.49 -19.69 -4.19
CA ASN A 106 1.57 -20.58 -4.89
C ASN A 106 1.68 -22.01 -4.34
N LYS A 107 2.91 -22.54 -4.23
CA LYS A 107 3.15 -23.90 -3.75
C LYS A 107 2.67 -24.11 -2.30
N ARG A 108 2.85 -23.12 -1.44
CA ARG A 108 2.59 -23.24 0.01
C ARG A 108 1.17 -22.87 0.41
N HIS A 109 0.57 -21.90 -0.29
CA HIS A 109 -0.69 -21.27 0.10
C HIS A 109 -1.72 -21.16 -1.02
N ASN A 110 -1.36 -21.51 -2.27
CA ASN A 110 -2.18 -21.23 -3.45
C ASN A 110 -2.57 -19.75 -3.54
N LYS A 111 -1.59 -18.87 -3.29
CA LYS A 111 -1.70 -17.42 -3.28
C LYS A 111 -0.57 -16.78 -4.09
N HIS A 112 -0.71 -15.51 -4.43
CA HIS A 112 0.34 -14.74 -5.10
C HIS A 112 1.52 -14.42 -4.20
N GLY A 113 2.68 -14.22 -4.82
CA GLY A 113 3.84 -13.62 -4.19
C GLY A 113 3.52 -12.19 -3.75
N LYS A 114 4.30 -11.68 -2.79
CA LYS A 114 4.08 -10.33 -2.24
C LYS A 114 5.29 -9.45 -2.50
N ASN A 115 5.14 -8.54 -3.45
CA ASN A 115 6.04 -7.40 -3.68
C ASN A 115 5.26 -6.13 -3.37
N GLU A 116 5.89 -5.18 -2.70
CA GLU A 116 5.22 -3.98 -2.21
C GLU A 116 6.08 -2.72 -2.41
N MET A 117 5.41 -1.57 -2.42
CA MET A 117 6.01 -0.25 -2.37
C MET A 117 5.34 0.53 -1.25
N TRP A 118 6.17 1.16 -0.43
CA TRP A 118 5.73 2.02 0.66
C TRP A 118 5.99 3.47 0.32
N TYR A 119 4.94 4.29 0.40
CA TYR A 119 5.04 5.74 0.36
C TYR A 119 4.75 6.32 1.74
N VAL A 120 5.69 7.08 2.29
CA VAL A 120 5.58 7.67 3.62
C VAL A 120 4.68 8.90 3.57
N MET A 121 3.44 8.75 4.02
CA MET A 121 2.44 9.83 4.00
C MET A 121 2.60 10.78 5.17
N GLU A 122 2.99 10.28 6.34
CA GLU A 122 3.23 11.11 7.53
C GLU A 122 4.24 10.45 8.47
N THR A 123 4.98 11.26 9.22
CA THR A 123 5.95 10.77 10.22
C THR A 123 5.83 11.57 11.50
N TYR A 124 6.01 10.89 12.63
CA TYR A 124 6.05 11.51 13.95
C TYR A 124 7.37 11.16 14.63
N GLY A 125 8.02 12.15 15.29
CA GLY A 125 9.24 11.89 16.06
C GLY A 125 10.31 11.11 15.28
N ASP A 126 10.81 10.02 15.89
CA ASP A 126 11.87 9.16 15.35
C ASP A 126 11.27 7.99 14.53
N ALA A 127 10.72 8.30 13.36
CA ALA A 127 10.15 7.31 12.45
C ALA A 127 11.25 6.61 11.63
N LYS A 128 11.25 5.27 11.65
CA LYS A 128 12.25 4.46 10.97
C LYS A 128 11.66 3.25 10.27
N LEU A 129 12.38 2.77 9.26
CA LEU A 129 12.19 1.44 8.68
C LEU A 129 13.39 0.55 9.02
N LEU A 130 13.11 -0.73 9.19
CA LEU A 130 14.11 -1.79 9.20
C LEU A 130 14.07 -2.46 7.84
N ILE A 131 15.20 -2.53 7.12
CA ILE A 131 15.25 -3.14 5.79
C ILE A 131 16.58 -3.88 5.59
N GLY A 132 16.48 -5.18 5.31
CA GLY A 132 17.62 -6.06 5.04
C GLY A 132 18.57 -6.26 6.22
N LEU A 133 19.50 -7.19 6.05
CA LEU A 133 20.59 -7.45 6.99
C LEU A 133 21.71 -6.42 6.80
N LYS A 134 22.44 -6.13 7.88
CA LYS A 134 23.67 -5.34 7.80
C LYS A 134 24.70 -6.02 6.91
N GLU A 135 25.59 -5.22 6.35
CA GLU A 135 26.75 -5.72 5.61
C GLU A 135 27.52 -6.74 6.47
N ASN A 136 27.95 -7.84 5.84
CA ASN A 136 28.65 -8.96 6.46
C ASN A 136 27.83 -9.82 7.45
N ILE A 137 26.51 -9.59 7.58
CA ILE A 137 25.63 -10.51 8.31
C ILE A 137 25.00 -11.49 7.34
N SER A 138 25.29 -12.78 7.50
CA SER A 138 24.71 -13.83 6.68
C SER A 138 23.35 -14.29 7.23
N LYS A 139 22.60 -14.98 6.36
CA LYS A 139 21.37 -15.70 6.75
C LYS A 139 21.62 -16.74 7.86
N GLU A 140 22.81 -17.36 7.89
CA GLU A 140 23.18 -18.32 8.92
C GLU A 140 23.45 -17.65 10.27
N ASP A 141 24.08 -16.46 10.27
CA ASP A 141 24.26 -15.66 11.48
C ASP A 141 22.91 -15.28 12.10
N LEU A 142 21.94 -14.91 11.26
CA LEU A 142 20.58 -14.60 11.68
C LEU A 142 19.90 -15.82 12.32
N LYS A 143 20.01 -16.99 11.70
CA LYS A 143 19.47 -18.25 12.22
C LYS A 143 20.06 -18.60 13.58
N ASN A 144 21.38 -18.45 13.73
CA ASN A 144 22.07 -18.67 15.00
C ASN A 144 21.65 -17.69 16.08
N SER A 145 21.40 -16.43 15.73
CA SER A 145 20.98 -15.39 16.68
C SER A 145 19.55 -15.60 17.18
N LEU A 146 18.63 -16.05 16.31
CA LEU A 146 17.26 -16.42 16.67
C LEU A 146 17.23 -17.60 17.65
N ASN A 147 18.02 -18.66 17.40
CA ASN A 147 18.06 -19.84 18.27
C ASN A 147 18.61 -19.53 19.67
N ASN A 148 19.46 -18.52 19.80
CA ASN A 148 20.15 -18.18 21.05
C ASN A 148 19.51 -16.99 21.80
N ASN A 149 18.41 -16.42 21.30
CA ASN A 149 17.78 -15.20 21.85
C ASN A 149 18.76 -14.03 22.06
N LYS A 150 19.73 -13.85 21.16
CA LYS A 150 20.75 -12.80 21.27
C LYS A 150 20.58 -11.73 20.20
N ASN A 151 20.42 -10.48 20.62
CA ASN A 151 20.69 -9.25 19.85
C ASN A 151 20.19 -9.22 18.38
N ILE A 152 19.03 -9.84 18.09
CA ILE A 152 18.46 -9.94 16.74
C ILE A 152 18.31 -8.55 16.10
N GLU A 153 17.85 -7.56 16.88
CA GLU A 153 17.63 -6.19 16.39
C GLU A 153 18.90 -5.54 15.83
N ASN A 154 20.09 -5.92 16.32
CA ASN A 154 21.37 -5.32 15.88
C ASN A 154 21.84 -5.85 14.51
N MET A 155 21.14 -6.82 13.93
CA MET A 155 21.53 -7.50 12.70
C MET A 155 21.04 -6.80 11.42
N PHE A 156 20.16 -5.81 11.56
CA PHE A 156 19.45 -5.20 10.43
C PHE A 156 19.88 -3.76 10.18
N ASN A 157 19.64 -3.27 8.95
CA ASN A 157 19.80 -1.85 8.66
C ASN A 157 18.56 -1.09 9.11
N TYR A 158 18.79 0.14 9.58
CA TYR A 158 17.76 1.07 10.00
C TYR A 158 17.85 2.32 9.13
N PHE A 159 16.71 2.74 8.60
CA PHE A 159 16.60 3.91 7.74
C PHE A 159 15.67 4.91 8.41
N ASP A 160 16.17 6.13 8.64
CA ASP A 160 15.33 7.27 8.97
C ASP A 160 14.42 7.58 7.79
N ILE A 161 13.14 7.80 8.09
CA ILE A 161 12.16 8.16 7.08
C ILE A 161 11.54 9.51 7.38
N LYS A 162 11.18 10.21 6.31
CA LYS A 162 10.41 11.45 6.36
C LYS A 162 9.24 11.37 5.38
N LYS A 163 8.24 12.22 5.62
CA LYS A 163 7.13 12.43 4.69
C LYS A 163 7.64 12.63 3.26
N GLY A 164 7.03 11.87 2.34
CA GLY A 164 7.37 11.85 0.93
C GLY A 164 8.51 10.91 0.53
N ASP A 165 9.20 10.24 1.46
CA ASP A 165 10.08 9.14 1.09
C ASP A 165 9.25 7.96 0.52
N ALA A 166 9.85 7.18 -0.38
CA ALA A 166 9.25 5.96 -0.88
C ALA A 166 10.29 4.84 -0.98
N PHE A 167 9.86 3.60 -0.75
CA PHE A 167 10.73 2.41 -0.74
C PHE A 167 10.04 1.25 -1.46
N TYR A 168 10.80 0.53 -2.28
CA TYR A 168 10.36 -0.73 -2.86
C TYR A 168 10.84 -1.90 -2.01
N ILE A 169 9.93 -2.78 -1.62
CA ILE A 169 10.22 -3.97 -0.82
C ILE A 169 9.88 -5.20 -1.68
N PRO A 170 10.87 -5.79 -2.37
CA PRO A 170 10.66 -7.00 -3.13
C PRO A 170 10.47 -8.22 -2.21
N SER A 171 9.82 -9.25 -2.74
CA SER A 171 9.74 -10.57 -2.10
C SER A 171 11.13 -11.08 -1.71
N GLY A 172 11.21 -11.71 -0.53
CA GLY A 172 12.46 -12.17 0.08
C GLY A 172 13.25 -11.09 0.84
N CYS A 173 12.84 -9.82 0.79
CA CYS A 173 13.44 -8.76 1.60
C CYS A 173 12.94 -8.83 3.05
N ILE A 174 13.87 -8.87 4.02
CA ILE A 174 13.51 -8.72 5.44
C ILE A 174 13.19 -7.26 5.72
N HIS A 175 12.05 -6.98 6.35
CA HIS A 175 11.66 -5.61 6.62
C HIS A 175 10.74 -5.47 7.85
N ALA A 176 10.63 -4.24 8.37
CA ALA A 176 9.60 -3.83 9.32
C ALA A 176 9.39 -2.30 9.30
N ILE A 177 8.15 -1.87 9.53
CA ILE A 177 7.84 -0.47 9.89
C ILE A 177 8.01 -0.35 11.41
N LEU A 178 8.84 0.58 11.88
CA LEU A 178 9.21 0.65 13.31
C LEU A 178 8.36 1.61 14.15
N GLY A 179 7.18 1.95 13.65
CA GLY A 179 6.24 2.85 14.29
C GLY A 179 6.42 4.31 13.90
N ASN A 180 5.59 5.15 14.51
CA ASN A 180 5.47 6.59 14.29
C ASN A 180 5.33 7.03 12.82
N ALA A 181 4.64 6.27 11.98
CA ALA A 181 4.45 6.63 10.58
C ALA A 181 3.07 6.23 10.04
N VAL A 182 2.57 7.00 9.08
CA VAL A 182 1.47 6.60 8.21
C VAL A 182 2.02 6.35 6.81
N ILE A 183 1.71 5.19 6.24
CA ILE A 183 2.27 4.70 4.97
C ILE A 183 1.15 4.28 4.04
N ALA A 184 1.22 4.67 2.77
CA ALA A 184 0.47 4.02 1.71
C ALA A 184 1.28 2.83 1.19
N GLU A 185 0.73 1.62 1.34
CA GLU A 185 1.30 0.37 0.84
C GLU A 185 0.57 -0.04 -0.44
N ILE A 186 1.31 -0.08 -1.55
CA ILE A 186 0.84 -0.55 -2.85
C ILE A 186 1.54 -1.88 -3.11
N GLN A 187 0.79 -2.95 -3.32
CA GLN A 187 1.37 -4.29 -3.41
C GLN A 187 0.63 -5.19 -4.39
N THR A 188 1.27 -6.29 -4.78
CA THR A 188 0.61 -7.41 -5.46
C THR A 188 -0.50 -7.99 -4.57
N PRO A 189 -1.48 -8.75 -5.11
CA PRO A 189 -2.71 -9.10 -4.40
C PRO A 189 -2.48 -10.30 -3.47
N SER A 190 -1.72 -10.08 -2.39
CA SER A 190 -1.29 -11.11 -1.45
C SER A 190 -1.26 -10.61 -0.02
N ASP A 191 -1.83 -11.38 0.90
CA ASP A 191 -1.76 -11.16 2.35
C ASP A 191 -0.73 -12.08 3.04
N VAL A 192 0.10 -12.81 2.26
CA VAL A 192 1.04 -13.79 2.82
C VAL A 192 2.23 -13.11 3.49
N THR A 193 2.37 -13.35 4.78
CA THR A 193 3.42 -12.74 5.61
C THR A 193 4.06 -13.77 6.51
N TYR A 194 5.38 -13.96 6.38
CA TYR A 194 6.15 -14.80 7.29
C TYR A 194 6.83 -13.93 8.34
N ARG A 195 6.31 -14.00 9.56
CA ARG A 195 6.83 -13.29 10.71
C ARG A 195 8.09 -13.98 11.24
N LEU A 196 9.21 -13.26 11.20
CA LEU A 196 10.49 -13.74 11.71
C LEU A 196 10.68 -13.41 13.20
N TYR A 197 10.29 -12.21 13.61
CA TYR A 197 10.44 -11.74 15.00
C TYR A 197 9.37 -10.70 15.35
N ASP A 198 8.89 -10.73 16.59
CA ASP A 198 7.81 -9.85 17.06
C ASP A 198 8.11 -9.13 18.37
N TRP A 199 9.39 -8.83 18.63
CA TRP A 199 9.79 -8.04 19.80
C TRP A 199 9.42 -8.68 21.15
N ASN A 200 9.17 -9.99 21.15
CA ASN A 200 8.65 -10.74 22.31
C ASN A 200 7.43 -10.06 22.95
N ARG A 201 6.57 -9.41 22.14
CA ARG A 201 5.35 -8.79 22.65
C ARG A 201 4.21 -9.79 22.78
N LEU A 202 3.36 -9.56 23.77
CA LEU A 202 2.12 -10.30 23.96
C LEU A 202 0.95 -9.58 23.28
N ASP A 203 0.01 -10.34 22.76
CA ASP A 203 -1.27 -9.83 22.29
C ASP A 203 -2.19 -9.43 23.45
N LYS A 204 -3.39 -8.93 23.12
CA LYS A 204 -4.42 -8.56 24.11
C LYS A 204 -4.87 -9.70 25.02
N ASN A 205 -4.57 -10.96 24.66
CA ASN A 205 -4.91 -12.15 25.42
C ASN A 205 -3.71 -12.72 26.19
N GLY A 206 -2.56 -12.02 26.19
CA GLY A 206 -1.35 -12.48 26.86
C GLY A 206 -0.60 -13.58 26.12
N LYS A 207 -0.82 -13.76 24.81
CA LYS A 207 -0.15 -14.78 23.99
C LYS A 207 0.84 -14.15 23.02
N PHE A 208 1.96 -14.84 22.78
CA PHE A 208 2.84 -14.49 21.67
C PHE A 208 2.14 -14.75 20.33
N ARG A 209 2.39 -13.87 19.35
CA ARG A 209 1.93 -14.11 17.98
C ARG A 209 2.80 -15.16 17.30
N GLU A 210 2.20 -15.88 16.37
CA GLU A 210 2.86 -16.92 15.59
C GLU A 210 4.05 -16.36 14.80
N LEU A 211 5.17 -17.09 14.87
CA LEU A 211 6.38 -16.89 14.09
C LEU A 211 6.46 -18.02 13.04
N HIS A 212 6.92 -17.68 11.84
CA HIS A 212 6.98 -18.57 10.69
C HIS A 212 8.44 -18.82 10.30
N ILE A 213 9.25 -19.24 11.27
CA ILE A 213 10.72 -19.24 11.15
C ILE A 213 11.20 -20.03 9.93
N GLU A 214 10.69 -21.25 9.73
CA GLU A 214 11.09 -22.10 8.60
C GLU A 214 10.73 -21.46 7.25
N ASP A 215 9.46 -21.05 7.08
CA ASP A 215 8.99 -20.40 5.85
C ASP A 215 9.73 -19.08 5.60
N SER A 216 10.01 -18.27 6.64
CA SER A 216 10.84 -17.07 6.54
C SER A 216 12.23 -17.38 5.98
N PHE A 217 12.92 -18.37 6.54
CA PHE A 217 14.24 -18.77 6.04
C PHE A 217 14.17 -19.40 4.66
N ASN A 218 13.06 -19.99 4.22
CA ASN A 218 12.99 -20.51 2.86
C ASN A 218 12.93 -19.41 1.80
N VAL A 219 12.45 -18.21 2.15
CA VAL A 219 12.22 -17.13 1.17
C VAL A 219 13.19 -15.96 1.26
N ILE A 220 13.98 -15.83 2.33
CA ILE A 220 14.98 -14.74 2.44
C ILE A 220 15.97 -14.80 1.27
N LYS A 221 16.10 -13.66 0.58
CA LYS A 221 17.03 -13.40 -0.51
C LYS A 221 18.10 -12.38 -0.08
N ASP A 222 19.25 -12.42 -0.73
CA ASP A 222 20.31 -11.42 -0.54
C ASP A 222 19.97 -10.17 -1.35
N ILE A 223 19.50 -9.13 -0.65
CA ILE A 223 19.00 -7.89 -1.25
C ILE A 223 19.71 -6.72 -0.60
N ASN A 224 20.34 -5.87 -1.44
CA ASN A 224 20.95 -4.65 -0.98
C ASN A 224 19.88 -3.60 -0.63
N ALA A 225 19.64 -3.42 0.67
CA ALA A 225 18.65 -2.49 1.22
C ALA A 225 18.85 -1.03 0.79
N PHE A 226 20.10 -0.61 0.53
CA PHE A 226 20.41 0.78 0.16
C PHE A 226 19.92 1.15 -1.25
N ASN A 227 19.62 0.16 -2.10
CA ASN A 227 19.09 0.37 -3.45
C ASN A 227 17.56 0.40 -3.49
N LEU A 228 16.90 0.24 -2.34
CA LEU A 228 15.44 0.11 -2.27
C LEU A 228 14.72 1.43 -2.06
N LYS A 229 15.43 2.49 -1.65
CA LYS A 229 14.86 3.83 -1.58
C LYS A 229 14.65 4.37 -2.99
N SER A 230 13.46 4.90 -3.26
CA SER A 230 13.15 5.55 -4.53
C SER A 230 13.84 6.91 -4.65
N ASP A 231 14.52 7.09 -5.79
CA ASP A 231 14.95 8.40 -6.28
C ASP A 231 13.88 8.94 -7.24
N LYS A 232 12.83 9.57 -6.67
CA LYS A 232 11.73 10.16 -7.45
C LYS A 232 12.26 10.95 -8.65
N LYS A 233 11.72 10.67 -9.83
CA LYS A 233 12.13 11.34 -11.08
C LYS A 233 11.06 12.32 -11.52
N ASN A 234 11.43 13.58 -11.70
CA ASN A 234 10.50 14.56 -12.27
C ASN A 234 10.23 14.21 -13.74
N SER A 235 8.96 13.97 -14.05
CA SER A 235 8.50 13.60 -15.38
C SER A 235 7.85 14.79 -16.09
N PHE A 236 7.28 15.71 -15.33
CA PHE A 236 6.67 16.94 -15.83
C PHE A 236 6.61 18.03 -14.75
N LYS A 237 6.75 19.29 -15.14
CA LYS A 237 6.52 20.44 -14.27
C LYS A 237 6.14 21.70 -15.04
N ASP A 238 5.02 22.31 -14.66
CA ASP A 238 4.64 23.68 -15.02
C ASP A 238 4.08 24.44 -13.79
N GLU A 239 3.44 25.60 -14.00
CA GLU A 239 2.87 26.43 -12.93
C GLU A 239 1.70 25.78 -12.18
N LYS A 240 1.02 24.80 -12.78
CA LYS A 240 -0.21 24.19 -12.27
C LYS A 240 -0.06 22.72 -11.91
N LEU A 241 0.95 22.05 -12.44
CA LEU A 241 1.10 20.60 -12.34
C LEU A 241 2.57 20.21 -12.23
N GLU A 242 2.87 19.37 -11.27
CA GLU A 242 4.14 18.66 -11.15
C GLU A 242 3.85 17.15 -11.04
N ILE A 243 4.52 16.35 -11.87
CA ILE A 243 4.41 14.89 -11.86
C ILE A 243 5.80 14.31 -11.62
N ASN A 244 5.92 13.50 -10.57
CA ASN A 244 7.12 12.76 -10.26
C ASN A 244 6.83 11.26 -10.34
N THR A 245 7.53 10.52 -11.20
CA THR A 245 7.50 9.06 -11.12
C THR A 245 8.18 8.63 -9.82
N VAL A 246 7.40 8.06 -8.91
CA VAL A 246 7.87 7.58 -7.61
C VAL A 246 8.46 6.19 -7.77
N PHE A 247 7.77 5.30 -8.46
CA PHE A 247 8.23 3.94 -8.64
C PHE A 247 7.59 3.32 -9.88
N SER A 248 8.28 2.42 -10.55
CA SER A 248 7.75 1.69 -11.70
C SER A 248 8.45 0.35 -11.82
N ASN A 249 7.66 -0.72 -11.92
CA ASN A 249 8.13 -2.08 -12.19
C ASN A 249 7.13 -2.80 -13.11
N GLU A 250 7.26 -4.12 -13.24
CA GLU A 250 6.38 -4.95 -14.06
C GLU A 250 4.94 -5.10 -13.53
N TYR A 251 4.71 -4.80 -12.24
CA TYR A 251 3.40 -4.97 -11.60
C TYR A 251 2.60 -3.68 -11.59
N PHE A 252 3.25 -2.54 -11.36
CA PHE A 252 2.60 -1.25 -11.27
C PHE A 252 3.57 -0.09 -11.44
N THR A 253 3.01 1.06 -11.80
CA THR A 253 3.66 2.36 -11.76
C THR A 253 2.94 3.26 -10.77
N VAL A 254 3.71 3.99 -9.96
CA VAL A 254 3.23 4.99 -9.02
C VAL A 254 3.86 6.33 -9.33
N GLU A 255 3.00 7.32 -9.51
CA GLU A 255 3.35 8.70 -9.77
C GLU A 255 2.78 9.59 -8.68
N GLU A 256 3.54 10.59 -8.26
CA GLU A 256 3.08 11.65 -7.37
C GLU A 256 2.72 12.88 -8.21
N TYR A 257 1.51 13.39 -8.02
CA TYR A 257 1.02 14.59 -8.66
C TYR A 257 0.86 15.68 -7.61
N THR A 258 1.37 16.87 -7.91
CA THR A 258 1.01 18.11 -7.23
C THR A 258 0.18 18.94 -8.19
N ILE A 259 -1.10 19.16 -7.86
CA ILE A 259 -2.07 19.83 -8.75
C ILE A 259 -2.53 21.13 -8.08
N ASN A 260 -2.49 22.22 -8.85
CA ASN A 260 -2.95 23.54 -8.45
C ASN A 260 -4.14 23.99 -9.32
N LYS A 261 -5.29 24.22 -8.67
CA LYS A 261 -6.61 24.59 -9.22
C LYS A 261 -7.30 23.49 -10.03
N THR A 262 -6.73 23.07 -11.16
CA THR A 262 -7.42 22.18 -12.11
C THR A 262 -6.46 21.26 -12.85
N TYR A 263 -6.84 20.00 -12.99
CA TYR A 263 -6.20 19.01 -13.83
C TYR A 263 -7.27 18.27 -14.63
N SER A 264 -6.98 17.94 -15.88
CA SER A 264 -7.84 17.14 -16.75
C SER A 264 -7.04 16.00 -17.33
N SER A 265 -7.63 14.82 -17.39
CA SER A 265 -7.03 13.64 -18.00
C SER A 265 -8.09 12.75 -18.61
N LYS A 266 -7.66 11.69 -19.27
CA LYS A 266 -8.52 10.72 -19.92
C LYS A 266 -7.90 9.33 -19.80
N THR A 267 -8.68 8.37 -19.32
CA THR A 267 -8.26 6.96 -19.37
C THR A 267 -8.23 6.48 -20.83
N ASN A 268 -7.25 5.67 -21.18
CA ASN A 268 -7.02 5.21 -22.56
C ASN A 268 -7.49 3.75 -22.80
N GLY A 269 -8.14 3.12 -21.82
CA GLY A 269 -8.56 1.72 -21.90
C GLY A 269 -7.45 0.69 -21.65
N GLU A 270 -6.21 1.11 -21.43
CA GLU A 270 -5.08 0.18 -21.22
C GLU A 270 -4.96 -0.24 -19.75
N SER A 271 -5.23 0.66 -18.81
CA SER A 271 -5.15 0.39 -17.38
C SER A 271 -6.21 1.19 -16.62
N PHE A 272 -6.66 0.65 -15.50
CA PHE A 272 -7.34 1.46 -14.48
C PHE A 272 -6.38 2.45 -13.84
N GLU A 273 -6.92 3.43 -13.12
CA GLU A 273 -6.11 4.33 -12.30
C GLU A 273 -6.64 4.32 -10.86
N ILE A 274 -5.74 4.29 -9.87
CA ILE A 274 -6.10 4.48 -8.47
C ILE A 274 -5.51 5.80 -8.01
N ILE A 275 -6.36 6.67 -7.48
CA ILE A 275 -5.96 7.93 -6.86
C ILE A 275 -5.97 7.79 -5.36
N ILE A 276 -4.85 8.09 -4.70
CA ILE A 276 -4.73 8.18 -3.24
C ILE A 276 -4.39 9.62 -2.88
N VAL A 277 -5.24 10.32 -2.14
CA VAL A 277 -5.00 11.71 -1.78
C VAL A 277 -4.05 11.79 -0.59
N LEU A 278 -2.89 12.42 -0.80
CA LEU A 278 -1.87 12.61 0.23
C LEU A 278 -2.15 13.83 1.09
N GLU A 279 -2.47 14.95 0.44
CA GLU A 279 -2.65 16.27 1.07
C GLU A 279 -3.66 17.10 0.27
N GLY A 280 -4.29 18.07 0.94
CA GLY A 280 -5.21 19.02 0.29
C GLY A 280 -6.63 18.51 0.15
N LYS A 281 -7.44 19.30 -0.56
CA LYS A 281 -8.88 19.06 -0.76
C LYS A 281 -9.35 19.52 -2.14
N GLY A 282 -10.37 18.85 -2.65
CA GLY A 282 -10.97 19.14 -3.94
C GLY A 282 -12.09 18.17 -4.27
N TYR A 283 -12.30 17.93 -5.55
CA TYR A 283 -13.18 16.89 -6.05
C TYR A 283 -12.67 16.37 -7.40
N ILE A 284 -13.02 15.12 -7.69
CA ILE A 284 -12.85 14.50 -9.00
C ILE A 284 -14.22 14.29 -9.63
N GLU A 285 -14.35 14.63 -10.90
CA GLU A 285 -15.60 14.50 -11.66
C GLU A 285 -15.34 13.85 -13.03
N SER A 286 -16.33 13.15 -13.56
CA SER A 286 -16.30 12.67 -14.95
C SER A 286 -17.39 13.34 -15.79
N ASN A 287 -17.43 13.04 -17.08
CA ASN A 287 -18.50 13.50 -17.97
C ASN A 287 -19.85 12.80 -17.75
N ILE A 288 -19.91 11.80 -16.87
CA ILE A 288 -21.16 11.11 -16.52
C ILE A 288 -21.94 11.99 -15.52
N THR A 289 -23.24 12.17 -15.76
CA THR A 289 -24.11 12.98 -14.92
C THR A 289 -24.02 12.55 -13.44
N ASP A 290 -23.85 13.53 -12.55
CA ASP A 290 -23.74 13.37 -11.10
C ASP A 290 -22.60 12.44 -10.62
N ASN A 291 -21.60 12.16 -11.46
CA ASN A 291 -20.42 11.38 -11.06
C ASN A 291 -19.30 12.29 -10.55
N ILE A 292 -19.46 12.77 -9.31
CA ILE A 292 -18.52 13.62 -8.58
C ILE A 292 -18.17 12.96 -7.24
N ILE A 293 -16.88 12.93 -6.89
CA ILE A 293 -16.38 12.44 -5.60
C ILE A 293 -15.57 13.54 -4.92
N GLU A 294 -15.87 13.81 -3.65
CA GLU A 294 -15.06 14.72 -2.83
C GLU A 294 -13.70 14.08 -2.50
N LEU A 295 -12.65 14.88 -2.64
CA LEU A 295 -11.27 14.51 -2.34
C LEU A 295 -10.80 15.23 -1.07
N ASN A 296 -10.35 14.44 -0.11
CA ASN A 296 -9.64 14.88 1.09
C ASN A 296 -8.45 13.94 1.35
N ALA A 297 -7.44 14.39 2.09
CA ALA A 297 -6.33 13.53 2.49
C ALA A 297 -6.82 12.17 3.03
N GLY A 298 -6.24 11.08 2.55
CA GLY A 298 -6.61 9.70 2.87
C GLY A 298 -7.73 9.11 2.02
N LYS A 299 -8.32 9.88 1.10
CA LYS A 299 -9.32 9.38 0.16
C LYS A 299 -8.65 8.51 -0.91
N THR A 300 -9.28 7.38 -1.22
CA THR A 300 -8.90 6.52 -2.36
C THR A 300 -10.05 6.43 -3.35
N VAL A 301 -9.75 6.56 -4.65
CA VAL A 301 -10.73 6.48 -5.75
C VAL A 301 -10.20 5.55 -6.83
N LEU A 302 -11.04 4.66 -7.34
CA LEU A 302 -10.74 3.82 -8.50
C LEU A 302 -11.40 4.42 -9.75
N ILE A 303 -10.59 4.66 -10.78
CA ILE A 303 -10.98 5.17 -12.08
C ILE A 303 -10.94 3.98 -13.07
N PRO A 304 -12.10 3.48 -13.54
CA PRO A 304 -12.13 2.38 -14.51
C PRO A 304 -11.40 2.73 -15.81
N ALA A 305 -10.74 1.75 -16.42
CA ALA A 305 -10.03 1.95 -17.68
C ALA A 305 -10.92 2.50 -18.80
N SER A 306 -12.21 2.15 -18.78
CA SER A 306 -13.23 2.60 -19.73
C SER A 306 -13.85 3.99 -19.46
N LEU A 307 -13.49 4.68 -18.36
CA LEU A 307 -14.18 5.91 -17.96
C LEU A 307 -14.10 7.01 -19.03
N GLY A 308 -12.94 7.18 -19.65
CA GLY A 308 -12.64 8.30 -20.53
C GLY A 308 -12.25 9.54 -19.72
N ASP A 309 -12.80 10.70 -20.10
CA ASP A 309 -12.41 12.00 -19.58
C ASP A 309 -12.84 12.21 -18.12
N TYR A 310 -11.92 12.73 -17.31
CA TYR A 310 -12.16 13.14 -15.93
C TYR A 310 -11.37 14.41 -15.57
N TYR A 311 -11.83 15.10 -14.53
CA TYR A 311 -11.30 16.37 -14.07
C TYR A 311 -11.09 16.35 -12.56
N ILE A 312 -9.95 16.85 -12.10
CA ILE A 312 -9.67 17.12 -10.70
C ILE A 312 -9.69 18.63 -10.51
N LYS A 313 -10.56 19.11 -9.65
CA LYS A 313 -10.66 20.53 -9.27
C LYS A 313 -10.35 20.67 -7.79
N THR A 314 -9.55 21.66 -7.44
CA THR A 314 -8.96 21.77 -6.12
C THR A 314 -9.26 23.14 -5.52
N TYR A 315 -9.43 23.20 -4.20
CA TYR A 315 -9.63 24.48 -3.50
C TYR A 315 -8.31 25.25 -3.34
N ASP A 316 -7.20 24.52 -3.21
CA ASP A 316 -5.81 24.99 -3.19
C ASP A 316 -4.94 23.88 -3.81
N ILE A 317 -3.67 23.74 -3.47
CA ILE A 317 -2.83 22.62 -3.90
C ILE A 317 -3.34 21.31 -3.29
N ILE A 318 -3.51 20.29 -4.14
CA ILE A 318 -3.71 18.90 -3.72
C ILE A 318 -2.49 18.08 -4.15
N LYS A 319 -2.08 17.13 -3.31
CA LYS A 319 -1.10 16.11 -3.68
C LYS A 319 -1.75 14.75 -3.67
N ILE A 320 -1.52 13.97 -4.71
CA ILE A 320 -2.07 12.63 -4.87
C ILE A 320 -0.99 11.66 -5.34
N LEU A 321 -1.17 10.38 -5.04
CA LEU A 321 -0.57 9.29 -5.81
C LEU A 321 -1.54 8.83 -6.88
N ARG A 322 -1.03 8.60 -8.08
CA ARG A 322 -1.72 7.90 -9.16
C ARG A 322 -1.00 6.56 -9.37
N VAL A 323 -1.76 5.47 -9.27
CA VAL A 323 -1.26 4.10 -9.47
C VAL A 323 -1.91 3.51 -10.72
N THR A 324 -1.09 2.95 -11.61
CA THR A 324 -1.51 2.26 -12.85
C THR A 324 -0.72 0.97 -13.03
N LEU A 325 -1.09 0.14 -14.01
CA LEU A 325 -0.33 -1.02 -14.46
C LEU A 325 0.74 -0.66 -15.50
#